data_AF-R9JUC7-F1
#
_entry.id   AF-R9JUC7-F1
#
_cell.length_a   1.000
_cell.length_b   1.000
_cell.length_c   1.000
_cell.angle_alpha   90.00
_cell.angle_beta   90.00
_cell.angle_gamma   90.00
#
_symmetry.space_group_name_H-M   'P 1'
#
loop_
_entity.id
_entity.type
_entity.pdbx_description
1 polymer ?
#
loop_
_entity_poly.entity_id
_entity_poly.type
_entity_poly.pdbx_seq_one_letter_code
_entity_poly.pdbx_strand_id
1 'polypeptide(L)'
;MIKKKLCCILAEGSILMGLCCACAGSQNAEITEKQLESTPIETAASDAAEIKTDVETDIEIDATADAAVAPDLNRNGIPEEVRLTALEDGQGQQLEIWEKDELIDREVGGFAHTGWTSVFLCTLDGEDYLLRYNPTMYQGVGLYDYSLSTLIENKKTVVQQNHVQFDINFGSPVHNGFDPEEIAAFMEEINALLSNSVVLLNTDSDLQGTFEKEGRLYDSLWWLDSQEPVFAREQKKSMLENLKDFQVAMTAVQPPAVIEEVEALPITEPLELLFYSGAGAWMTSLALNPDGSFVGEYSDANCDTVYVCQFHGQFGNVGKLTDASWLLTMEELVLDTGHELGEQWDVTEEGCTIHYIASEPYGFDGMDWTALESGAQFILYSPKATGHEPGTELYGAVEFQSWLHKRREFLSEDDVLGCWGLQNMETGRGFFESTNT
;
A
#
# COMPACT_ATOMS: atom_id res chain seq x y z
N MET A 1 3.44 41.10 36.96
CA MET A 1 2.24 41.78 36.40
C MET A 1 2.66 42.48 35.11
N ILE A 2 2.35 41.88 33.96
CA ILE A 2 1.33 42.34 33.00
C ILE A 2 2.03 43.15 31.89
N LYS A 3 1.89 42.92 30.58
CA LYS A 3 1.35 41.86 29.71
C LYS A 3 1.54 42.45 28.29
N LYS A 4 1.70 41.58 27.28
CA LYS A 4 1.37 41.78 25.86
C LYS A 4 2.12 42.86 25.06
N LYS A 5 3.02 42.38 24.19
CA LYS A 5 3.16 42.84 22.79
C LYS A 5 3.68 41.67 21.95
N LEU A 6 2.77 40.84 21.46
CA LEU A 6 2.98 39.96 20.31
C LEU A 6 1.61 39.82 19.65
N CYS A 7 1.39 40.60 18.60
CA CYS A 7 0.30 40.54 17.63
C CYS A 7 0.79 41.33 16.41
N CYS A 8 0.43 40.85 15.22
CA CYS A 8 0.69 41.42 13.89
C CYS A 8 1.98 40.93 13.21
N ILE A 9 1.97 39.66 12.79
CA ILE A 9 2.38 39.27 11.43
C ILE A 9 1.30 38.29 10.93
N LEU A 10 0.18 38.86 10.48
CA LEU A 10 -0.81 38.22 9.62
C LEU A 10 -0.95 39.16 8.43
N ALA A 11 -1.04 38.59 7.23
CA ALA A 11 -0.99 39.22 5.91
C ALA A 11 0.42 39.50 5.39
N GLU A 12 0.97 38.53 4.65
CA GLU A 12 1.57 38.71 3.32
C GLU A 12 2.09 37.34 2.84
N GLY A 13 1.20 36.61 2.16
CA GLY A 13 1.50 35.28 1.62
C GLY A 13 0.41 34.86 0.63
N SER A 14 0.05 35.76 -0.30
CA SER A 14 -0.88 35.47 -1.38
C SER A 14 -0.26 34.45 -2.33
N ILE A 15 -0.60 33.16 -2.18
CA ILE A 15 -0.43 32.18 -3.26
C ILE A 15 -1.64 32.30 -4.18
N LEU A 16 -1.40 32.91 -5.33
CA LEU A 16 -2.34 33.04 -6.43
C LEU A 16 -2.53 31.66 -7.08
N MET A 17 -3.51 30.87 -6.63
CA MET A 17 -3.89 29.63 -7.30
C MET A 17 -4.93 29.94 -8.39
N GLY A 18 -4.53 29.77 -9.65
CA GLY A 18 -5.42 29.95 -10.79
C GLY A 18 -6.51 28.89 -10.81
N LEU A 19 -7.76 29.33 -10.69
CA LEU A 19 -8.96 28.50 -10.91
C LEU A 19 -8.87 27.81 -12.28
N CYS A 20 -8.76 26.48 -12.28
CA CYS A 20 -9.20 25.66 -13.39
C CYS A 20 -10.37 24.80 -12.90
N CYS A 21 -11.58 25.26 -13.19
CA CYS A 21 -12.81 24.52 -12.94
C CYS A 21 -12.84 23.23 -13.78
N ALA A 22 -12.88 22.08 -13.12
CA ALA A 22 -13.39 20.85 -13.69
C ALA A 22 -14.45 20.30 -12.74
N CYS A 23 -15.71 20.33 -13.18
CA CYS A 23 -16.86 19.88 -12.39
C CYS A 23 -16.88 18.34 -12.30
N ALA A 24 -16.90 17.79 -11.09
CA ALA A 24 -17.42 16.45 -10.82
C ALA A 24 -18.14 16.48 -9.47
N GLY A 25 -19.41 16.06 -9.48
CA GLY A 25 -20.35 16.22 -8.38
C GLY A 25 -20.03 15.35 -7.16
N SER A 26 -20.41 15.87 -6.00
CA SER A 26 -20.33 15.23 -4.69
C SER A 26 -21.31 14.05 -4.55
N GLN A 27 -20.88 13.04 -3.79
CA GLN A 27 -21.79 12.25 -2.94
C GLN A 27 -21.16 12.09 -1.56
N ASN A 28 -21.96 12.41 -0.55
CA ASN A 28 -21.69 12.16 0.87
C ASN A 28 -21.52 10.66 1.15
N ALA A 29 -20.76 10.39 2.20
CA ALA A 29 -20.48 9.10 2.82
C ALA A 29 -21.65 8.09 2.80
N GLU A 30 -21.48 7.04 2.01
CA GLU A 30 -21.97 5.68 2.26
C GLU A 30 -20.89 4.71 1.77
N ILE A 31 -20.53 3.75 2.63
CA ILE A 31 -19.52 2.72 2.39
C ILE A 31 -19.87 1.98 1.09
N THR A 32 -19.04 2.15 0.06
CA THR A 32 -19.10 1.33 -1.17
C THR A 32 -17.68 1.12 -1.69
N GLU A 33 -17.30 -0.15 -1.85
CA GLU A 33 -16.07 -0.61 -2.50
C GLU A 33 -15.81 0.15 -3.79
N LYS A 34 -14.65 0.82 -3.88
CA LYS A 34 -14.16 1.35 -5.15
C LYS A 34 -13.13 0.38 -5.72
N GLN A 35 -13.50 -0.20 -6.86
CA GLN A 35 -12.62 -0.90 -7.76
C GLN A 35 -11.45 0.00 -8.17
N LEU A 36 -10.23 -0.54 -8.09
CA LEU A 36 -9.04 0.01 -8.72
C LEU A 36 -9.21 -0.10 -10.24
N GLU A 37 -9.53 1.02 -10.92
CA GLU A 37 -9.34 1.12 -12.36
C GLU A 37 -7.86 1.44 -12.64
N SER A 38 -7.10 0.44 -13.10
CA SER A 38 -5.75 0.61 -13.60
C SER A 38 -5.76 1.40 -14.91
N THR A 39 -5.21 2.61 -14.91
CA THR A 39 -4.89 3.33 -16.16
C THR A 39 -3.57 2.80 -16.72
N PRO A 40 -3.39 2.67 -18.05
CA PRO A 40 -2.23 1.98 -18.62
C PRO A 40 -0.95 2.78 -18.44
N ILE A 41 0.12 2.09 -18.02
CA ILE A 41 1.47 2.63 -17.97
C ILE A 41 2.06 2.62 -19.39
N GLU A 42 2.37 3.79 -19.94
CA GLU A 42 3.35 3.89 -21.04
C GLU A 42 4.75 3.65 -20.45
N THR A 43 5.30 2.46 -20.67
CA THR A 43 6.69 2.15 -20.31
C THR A 43 7.61 2.44 -21.49
N ALA A 44 8.60 3.30 -21.26
CA ALA A 44 9.76 3.41 -22.13
C ALA A 44 10.62 2.15 -21.97
N ALA A 45 10.81 1.44 -23.08
CA ALA A 45 11.68 0.27 -23.18
C ALA A 45 13.11 0.63 -22.74
N SER A 46 13.70 -0.19 -21.87
CA SER A 46 15.15 -0.17 -21.61
C SER A 46 15.74 -1.55 -21.91
N ASP A 47 16.87 -1.51 -22.61
CA ASP A 47 17.60 -2.65 -23.16
C ASP A 47 18.14 -3.57 -22.06
N ALA A 48 17.63 -4.81 -22.00
CA ALA A 48 18.26 -5.89 -21.25
C ALA A 48 19.23 -6.65 -22.18
N ALA A 49 20.50 -6.72 -21.76
CA ALA A 49 21.57 -7.38 -22.48
C ALA A 49 21.33 -8.90 -22.60
N GLU A 50 21.35 -9.39 -23.85
CA GLU A 50 21.33 -10.83 -24.19
C GLU A 50 22.52 -11.57 -23.55
N ILE A 51 22.22 -12.51 -22.64
CA ILE A 51 23.11 -13.65 -22.39
C ILE A 51 22.59 -14.81 -23.24
N LYS A 52 23.29 -15.08 -24.34
CA LYS A 52 23.07 -16.26 -25.19
C LYS A 52 23.50 -17.52 -24.45
N THR A 53 22.53 -18.36 -24.12
CA THR A 53 22.73 -19.79 -23.94
C THR A 53 21.83 -20.54 -24.92
N ASP A 54 22.45 -20.96 -26.03
CA ASP A 54 21.84 -21.83 -27.02
C ASP A 54 21.61 -23.23 -26.42
N VAL A 55 20.38 -23.51 -26.01
CA VAL A 55 19.85 -24.88 -25.93
C VAL A 55 18.46 -24.84 -26.54
N GLU A 56 18.35 -25.22 -27.81
CA GLU A 56 17.07 -25.58 -28.45
C GLU A 56 16.49 -26.77 -27.69
N THR A 57 15.57 -26.49 -26.78
CA THR A 57 14.53 -27.45 -26.39
C THR A 57 13.23 -26.89 -26.88
N ASP A 58 12.70 -27.49 -27.95
CA ASP A 58 11.31 -27.36 -28.36
C ASP A 58 10.43 -27.73 -27.15
N ILE A 59 10.00 -26.73 -26.39
CA ILE A 59 8.93 -26.89 -25.42
C ILE A 59 7.65 -26.87 -26.24
N GLU A 60 7.19 -28.05 -26.64
CA GLU A 60 5.79 -28.26 -26.94
C GLU A 60 5.01 -27.74 -25.73
N ILE A 61 4.19 -26.72 -25.98
CA ILE A 61 3.20 -26.21 -25.03
C ILE A 61 2.19 -27.33 -24.88
N ASP A 62 2.47 -28.27 -23.96
CA ASP A 62 1.53 -29.31 -23.59
C ASP A 62 0.35 -28.61 -22.93
N ALA A 63 -0.70 -28.42 -23.71
CA ALA A 63 -1.99 -27.94 -23.25
C ALA A 63 -2.43 -28.88 -22.12
N THR A 64 -2.19 -28.45 -20.88
CA THR A 64 -2.62 -29.15 -19.68
C THR A 64 -4.11 -29.39 -19.79
N ALA A 65 -4.44 -30.68 -19.86
CA ALA A 65 -5.76 -31.27 -20.06
C ALA A 65 -6.94 -30.39 -19.62
N ASP A 66 -7.68 -29.98 -20.65
CA ASP A 66 -9.03 -29.44 -20.71
C ASP A 66 -10.01 -30.34 -19.94
N ALA A 67 -10.00 -30.28 -18.60
CA ALA A 67 -11.14 -30.72 -17.81
C ALA A 67 -12.19 -29.62 -17.97
N ALA A 68 -13.07 -29.76 -18.97
CA ALA A 68 -14.17 -28.84 -19.19
C ALA A 68 -14.98 -28.71 -17.89
N VAL A 69 -14.73 -27.62 -17.17
CA VAL A 69 -15.42 -27.29 -15.93
C VAL A 69 -16.81 -26.80 -16.34
N ALA A 70 -17.85 -27.29 -15.66
CA ALA A 70 -19.24 -26.95 -15.95
C ALA A 70 -19.91 -26.44 -14.66
N PRO A 71 -19.51 -25.26 -14.17
CA PRO A 71 -20.03 -24.72 -12.91
C PRO A 71 -21.45 -24.18 -13.06
N ASP A 72 -22.18 -24.00 -11.96
CA ASP A 72 -23.48 -23.30 -11.86
C ASP A 72 -23.36 -22.09 -10.90
N LEU A 73 -22.57 -21.10 -11.29
CA LEU A 73 -22.20 -19.92 -10.50
C LEU A 73 -23.39 -19.00 -10.23
N ASN A 74 -24.38 -18.96 -11.14
CA ASN A 74 -25.59 -18.16 -10.98
C ASN A 74 -26.77 -18.93 -10.35
N ARG A 75 -26.62 -20.24 -10.11
CA ARG A 75 -27.57 -21.14 -9.44
C ARG A 75 -28.91 -21.28 -10.16
N ASN A 76 -28.89 -21.25 -11.48
CA ASN A 76 -30.08 -21.40 -12.30
C ASN A 76 -30.25 -22.83 -12.86
N GLY A 77 -29.29 -23.72 -12.57
CA GLY A 77 -29.27 -25.12 -13.01
C GLY A 77 -28.77 -25.31 -14.45
N ILE A 78 -28.19 -24.28 -15.06
CA ILE A 78 -27.59 -24.31 -16.40
C ILE A 78 -26.11 -24.01 -16.24
N PRO A 79 -25.23 -24.97 -16.55
CA PRO A 79 -23.82 -24.74 -16.38
C PRO A 79 -23.29 -23.61 -17.26
N GLU A 80 -22.48 -22.72 -16.70
CA GLU A 80 -21.77 -21.70 -17.47
C GLU A 80 -20.59 -22.30 -18.24
N GLU A 81 -20.24 -21.65 -19.35
CA GLU A 81 -19.06 -21.95 -20.14
C GLU A 81 -17.88 -21.10 -19.65
N VAL A 82 -16.81 -21.76 -19.23
CA VAL A 82 -15.57 -21.12 -18.82
C VAL A 82 -14.60 -21.09 -20.01
N ARG A 83 -14.13 -19.90 -20.38
CA ARG A 83 -13.14 -19.72 -21.46
C ARG A 83 -11.90 -19.04 -20.92
N LEU A 84 -10.74 -19.64 -21.16
CA LEU A 84 -9.44 -19.05 -20.89
C LEU A 84 -8.72 -18.78 -22.21
N THR A 85 -8.29 -17.53 -22.41
CA THR A 85 -7.62 -17.09 -23.64
C THR A 85 -6.38 -16.27 -23.32
N ALA A 86 -5.40 -16.25 -24.22
CA ALA A 86 -4.26 -15.34 -24.11
C ALA A 86 -4.68 -13.92 -24.52
N LEU A 87 -4.08 -12.90 -23.89
CA LEU A 87 -4.23 -11.51 -24.33
C LEU A 87 -3.55 -11.29 -25.68
N GLU A 88 -4.03 -10.31 -26.46
CA GLU A 88 -3.54 -10.03 -27.81
C GLU A 88 -2.05 -9.66 -27.86
N ASP A 89 -1.54 -9.01 -26.81
CA ASP A 89 -0.13 -8.63 -26.66
C ASP A 89 0.76 -9.75 -26.11
N GLY A 90 0.17 -10.90 -25.75
CA GLY A 90 0.85 -12.03 -25.13
C GLY A 90 1.35 -11.78 -23.71
N GLN A 91 1.00 -10.65 -23.09
CA GLN A 91 1.48 -10.25 -21.75
C GLN A 91 0.56 -10.73 -20.61
N GLY A 92 -0.38 -11.62 -20.90
CA GLY A 92 -1.29 -12.16 -19.90
C GLY A 92 -2.35 -13.09 -20.48
N GLN A 93 -3.34 -13.36 -19.64
CA GLN A 93 -4.48 -14.21 -19.92
C GLN A 93 -5.78 -13.53 -19.51
N GLN A 94 -6.87 -13.97 -20.12
CA GLN A 94 -8.22 -13.52 -19.83
C GLN A 94 -9.13 -14.72 -19.60
N LEU A 95 -9.80 -14.69 -18.46
CA LEU A 95 -10.86 -15.60 -18.08
C LEU A 95 -12.21 -14.97 -18.40
N GLU A 96 -13.09 -15.71 -19.05
CA GLU A 96 -14.46 -15.30 -19.34
C GLU A 96 -15.45 -16.38 -18.92
N ILE A 97 -16.56 -15.96 -18.31
CA ILE A 97 -17.68 -16.81 -17.90
C ILE A 97 -18.89 -16.46 -18.75
N TRP A 98 -19.45 -17.44 -19.46
CA TRP A 98 -20.53 -17.25 -20.43
C TRP A 98 -21.76 -18.10 -20.12
N GLU A 99 -22.95 -17.57 -20.38
CA GLU A 99 -24.18 -18.38 -20.48
C GLU A 99 -24.92 -18.02 -21.78
N LYS A 100 -25.18 -19.02 -22.64
CA LYS A 100 -26.00 -18.86 -23.88
C LYS A 100 -25.64 -17.61 -24.71
N ASP A 101 -24.35 -17.43 -24.99
CA ASP A 101 -23.76 -16.31 -25.74
C ASP A 101 -23.78 -14.93 -25.02
N GLU A 102 -24.15 -14.88 -23.75
CA GLU A 102 -24.01 -13.71 -22.88
C GLU A 102 -22.75 -13.84 -22.01
N LEU A 103 -21.88 -12.83 -22.03
CA LEU A 103 -20.73 -12.73 -21.14
C LEU A 103 -21.22 -12.25 -19.77
N ILE A 104 -21.03 -13.07 -18.74
CA ILE A 104 -21.48 -12.80 -17.37
C ILE A 104 -20.36 -12.12 -16.55
N ASP A 105 -19.16 -12.68 -16.59
CA ASP A 105 -18.01 -12.15 -15.84
C ASP A 105 -16.72 -12.27 -16.66
N ARG A 106 -15.76 -11.40 -16.38
CA ARG A 106 -14.45 -11.37 -17.02
C ARG A 106 -13.38 -10.98 -16.00
N GLU A 107 -12.26 -11.69 -16.04
CA GLU A 107 -11.05 -11.37 -15.27
C GLU A 107 -9.83 -11.37 -16.19
N VAL A 108 -8.87 -10.49 -15.90
CA VAL A 108 -7.61 -10.37 -16.66
C VAL A 108 -6.45 -10.52 -15.69
N GLY A 109 -5.49 -11.37 -16.04
CA GLY A 109 -4.23 -11.51 -15.32
C GLY A 109 -3.05 -11.25 -16.25
N GLY A 110 -2.16 -10.34 -15.88
CA GLY A 110 -0.89 -10.10 -16.55
C GLY A 110 0.22 -10.99 -16.00
N PHE A 111 1.26 -11.26 -16.79
CA PHE A 111 2.44 -12.02 -16.31
C PHE A 111 3.46 -11.15 -15.56
N ALA A 112 3.41 -9.83 -15.74
CA ALA A 112 4.16 -8.90 -14.91
C ALA A 112 3.61 -8.92 -13.48
N HIS A 113 4.50 -8.84 -12.48
CA HIS A 113 4.14 -8.96 -11.06
C HIS A 113 3.00 -8.03 -10.63
N THR A 114 2.97 -6.79 -11.13
CA THR A 114 1.92 -5.81 -10.83
C THR A 114 0.55 -6.16 -11.43
N GLY A 115 0.51 -7.12 -12.37
CA GLY A 115 -0.69 -7.58 -13.05
C GLY A 115 -1.12 -8.99 -12.66
N TRP A 116 -0.43 -9.67 -11.73
CA TRP A 116 -0.79 -11.02 -11.32
C TRP A 116 -2.23 -11.10 -10.81
N THR A 117 -2.89 -12.19 -11.16
CA THR A 117 -4.28 -12.49 -10.78
C THR A 117 -4.50 -13.99 -10.73
N SER A 118 -5.18 -14.44 -9.67
CA SER A 118 -5.49 -15.84 -9.41
C SER A 118 -6.97 -16.01 -9.09
N VAL A 119 -7.65 -16.80 -9.94
CA VAL A 119 -9.09 -17.07 -9.87
C VAL A 119 -9.32 -18.58 -9.95
N PHE A 120 -10.13 -19.08 -9.03
CA PHE A 120 -10.44 -20.48 -8.86
C PHE A 120 -11.96 -20.70 -8.82
N LEU A 121 -12.40 -21.86 -9.29
CA LEU A 121 -13.75 -22.34 -9.02
C LEU A 121 -13.70 -23.09 -7.71
N CYS A 122 -14.44 -22.62 -6.70
CA CYS A 122 -14.56 -23.26 -5.40
C CYS A 122 -15.96 -23.87 -5.25
N THR A 123 -16.05 -25.16 -4.91
CA THR A 123 -17.34 -25.84 -4.70
C THR A 123 -17.52 -26.18 -3.22
N LEU A 124 -18.49 -25.56 -2.57
CA LEU A 124 -18.80 -25.76 -1.15
C LEU A 124 -20.22 -26.27 -1.00
N ASP A 125 -20.40 -27.40 -0.29
CA ASP A 125 -21.70 -28.03 -0.07
C ASP A 125 -22.53 -28.29 -1.35
N GLY A 126 -21.86 -28.43 -2.50
CA GLY A 126 -22.47 -28.66 -3.81
C GLY A 126 -22.84 -27.38 -4.58
N GLU A 127 -22.52 -26.22 -4.04
CA GLU A 127 -22.73 -24.91 -4.68
C GLU A 127 -21.39 -24.36 -5.18
N ASP A 128 -21.42 -23.70 -6.33
CA ASP A 128 -20.23 -23.15 -6.99
C ASP A 128 -20.02 -21.67 -6.72
N TYR A 129 -18.76 -21.29 -6.58
CA TYR A 129 -18.31 -19.94 -6.26
C TYR A 129 -17.05 -19.57 -7.05
N LEU A 130 -16.88 -18.29 -7.37
CA LEU A 130 -15.62 -17.74 -7.84
C LEU A 130 -14.79 -17.28 -6.64
N LEU A 131 -13.62 -17.90 -6.45
CA LEU A 131 -12.63 -17.48 -5.47
C LEU A 131 -11.55 -16.68 -6.17
N ARG A 132 -11.40 -15.40 -5.80
CA ARG A 132 -10.25 -14.57 -6.16
C ARG A 132 -9.30 -14.51 -4.98
N TYR A 133 -8.02 -14.78 -5.20
CA TYR A 133 -6.99 -14.77 -4.16
C TYR A 133 -5.76 -14.00 -4.63
N ASN A 134 -5.27 -13.06 -3.82
CA ASN A 134 -4.07 -12.27 -4.13
C ASN A 134 -3.07 -12.35 -2.96
N PRO A 135 -2.07 -13.25 -3.01
CA PRO A 135 -0.99 -13.32 -2.02
C PRO A 135 0.13 -12.31 -2.30
N THR A 136 -0.22 -11.02 -2.36
CA THR A 136 0.71 -9.98 -2.84
C THR A 136 1.85 -9.75 -1.86
N MET A 137 3.09 -9.68 -2.35
CA MET A 137 4.28 -9.38 -1.55
C MET A 137 5.16 -8.33 -2.25
N TYR A 138 5.45 -7.22 -1.58
CA TYR A 138 6.36 -6.19 -2.08
C TYR A 138 7.40 -5.85 -1.03
N GLN A 139 8.68 -6.07 -1.35
CA GLN A 139 9.81 -5.75 -0.44
C GLN A 139 9.59 -6.28 0.99
N GLY A 140 9.12 -7.53 1.10
CA GLY A 140 8.84 -8.16 2.39
C GLY A 140 7.55 -7.71 3.08
N VAL A 141 6.73 -6.84 2.47
CA VAL A 141 5.39 -6.48 2.96
C VAL A 141 4.35 -7.34 2.25
N GLY A 142 3.64 -8.18 3.00
CA GLY A 142 2.57 -9.04 2.53
C GLY A 142 1.21 -8.37 2.68
N LEU A 143 0.46 -8.30 1.58
CA LEU A 143 -0.96 -7.91 1.55
C LEU A 143 -1.72 -9.06 0.91
N TYR A 144 -2.24 -9.94 1.76
CA TYR A 144 -2.92 -11.14 1.32
C TYR A 144 -4.41 -10.93 1.48
N ASP A 145 -5.17 -11.06 0.40
CA ASP A 145 -6.62 -10.93 0.44
C ASP A 145 -7.28 -11.99 -0.44
N TYR A 146 -8.51 -12.35 -0.09
CA TYR A 146 -9.35 -13.14 -0.97
C TYR A 146 -10.80 -12.64 -0.93
N SER A 147 -11.52 -12.90 -2.01
CA SER A 147 -12.97 -12.79 -2.05
C SER A 147 -13.60 -14.03 -2.69
N LEU A 148 -14.68 -14.50 -2.09
CA LEU A 148 -15.52 -15.57 -2.57
C LEU A 148 -16.84 -14.96 -3.05
N SER A 149 -17.19 -15.19 -4.31
CA SER A 149 -18.33 -14.55 -4.96
C SER A 149 -19.26 -15.54 -5.64
N THR A 150 -20.55 -15.20 -5.71
CA THR A 150 -21.52 -15.85 -6.60
C THR A 150 -21.83 -14.96 -7.80
N LEU A 151 -22.46 -15.51 -8.83
CA LEU A 151 -22.99 -14.76 -9.98
C LEU A 151 -24.52 -14.81 -10.03
N ILE A 152 -25.20 -14.89 -8.88
CA ILE A 152 -26.67 -14.95 -8.81
C ILE A 152 -27.27 -13.77 -9.58
N GLU A 153 -28.28 -14.04 -10.41
CA GLU A 153 -28.88 -13.05 -11.32
C GLU A 153 -27.86 -12.39 -12.28
N ASN A 154 -26.82 -13.13 -12.67
CA ASN A 154 -25.69 -12.66 -13.48
C ASN A 154 -24.97 -11.45 -12.86
N LYS A 155 -25.01 -11.33 -11.53
CA LYS A 155 -24.36 -10.25 -10.78
C LYS A 155 -23.35 -10.80 -9.79
N LYS A 156 -22.10 -10.41 -9.95
CA LYS A 156 -21.03 -10.69 -8.99
C LYS A 156 -21.37 -10.12 -7.62
N THR A 157 -21.49 -11.01 -6.65
CA THR A 157 -21.79 -10.68 -5.25
C THR A 157 -20.81 -11.39 -4.34
N VAL A 158 -20.00 -10.63 -3.62
CA VAL A 158 -19.08 -11.15 -2.61
C VAL A 158 -19.90 -11.68 -1.43
N VAL A 159 -19.72 -12.95 -1.09
CA VAL A 159 -20.39 -13.63 0.02
C VAL A 159 -19.47 -13.86 1.22
N GLN A 160 -18.16 -13.84 1.00
CA GLN A 160 -17.14 -13.97 2.02
C GLN A 160 -15.87 -13.30 1.50
N GLN A 161 -15.18 -12.58 2.37
CA GLN A 161 -13.87 -12.00 2.08
C GLN A 161 -13.09 -11.88 3.37
N ASN A 162 -11.77 -11.96 3.26
CA ASN A 162 -10.87 -11.71 4.37
C ASN A 162 -9.54 -11.16 3.83
N HIS A 163 -8.76 -10.54 4.70
CA HIS A 163 -7.40 -10.11 4.39
C HIS A 163 -6.50 -10.24 5.61
N VAL A 164 -5.19 -10.29 5.37
CA VAL A 164 -4.16 -10.16 6.38
C VAL A 164 -3.02 -9.32 5.81
N GLN A 165 -2.50 -8.42 6.64
CA GLN A 165 -1.33 -7.60 6.31
C GLN A 165 -0.23 -7.87 7.34
N PHE A 166 0.99 -8.06 6.85
CA PHE A 166 2.16 -8.32 7.68
C PHE A 166 3.42 -7.90 6.93
N ASP A 167 4.55 -7.82 7.63
CA ASP A 167 5.85 -7.61 7.02
C ASP A 167 6.89 -8.57 7.63
N ILE A 168 7.84 -9.00 6.80
CA ILE A 168 8.94 -9.89 7.20
C ILE A 168 10.26 -9.12 7.33
N ASN A 169 10.20 -7.79 7.45
CA ASN A 169 11.36 -6.89 7.46
C ASN A 169 11.92 -6.71 8.88
N PHE A 170 12.04 -7.81 9.62
CA PHE A 170 12.58 -7.81 10.99
C PHE A 170 13.85 -6.97 11.09
N GLY A 171 13.91 -6.10 12.10
CA GLY A 171 15.06 -5.21 12.35
C GLY A 171 15.02 -3.90 11.56
N SER A 172 14.14 -3.77 10.57
CA SER A 172 13.87 -2.48 9.93
C SER A 172 13.16 -1.52 10.90
N PRO A 173 13.49 -0.21 10.89
CA PRO A 173 12.75 0.79 11.65
C PRO A 173 11.25 0.87 11.31
N VAL A 174 10.87 0.41 10.11
CA VAL A 174 9.47 0.38 9.64
C VAL A 174 8.78 -0.97 9.84
N HIS A 175 9.45 -1.93 10.49
CA HIS A 175 8.82 -3.19 10.88
C HIS A 175 7.76 -2.93 11.95
N ASN A 176 6.50 -3.11 11.61
CA ASN A 176 5.39 -2.83 12.52
C ASN A 176 4.33 -3.94 12.54
N GLY A 177 4.48 -5.02 11.76
CA GLY A 177 3.48 -6.08 11.71
C GLY A 177 4.07 -7.47 11.48
N PHE A 178 3.91 -8.37 12.46
CA PHE A 178 4.00 -9.81 12.23
C PHE A 178 3.30 -10.55 13.37
N ASP A 179 2.04 -10.91 13.16
CA ASP A 179 1.28 -11.76 14.08
C ASP A 179 1.18 -13.18 13.52
N PRO A 180 1.94 -14.15 14.07
CA PRO A 180 1.91 -15.54 13.61
C PRO A 180 0.51 -16.17 13.68
N GLU A 181 -0.30 -15.80 14.67
CA GLU A 181 -1.63 -16.32 14.90
C GLU A 181 -2.61 -15.81 13.84
N GLU A 182 -2.59 -14.51 13.53
CA GLU A 182 -3.45 -13.94 12.49
C GLU A 182 -3.09 -14.48 11.10
N ILE A 183 -1.79 -14.54 10.77
CA ILE A 183 -1.32 -15.12 9.50
C ILE A 183 -1.75 -16.59 9.41
N ALA A 184 -1.52 -17.39 10.44
CA ALA A 184 -1.90 -18.81 10.42
C ALA A 184 -3.41 -19.02 10.29
N ALA A 185 -4.23 -18.19 10.95
CA ALA A 185 -5.68 -18.27 10.86
C ALA A 185 -6.19 -17.92 9.45
N PHE A 186 -5.67 -16.84 8.85
CA PHE A 186 -5.98 -16.50 7.46
C PHE A 186 -5.58 -17.63 6.51
N MET A 187 -4.38 -18.18 6.69
CA MET A 187 -3.89 -19.26 5.84
C MET A 187 -4.66 -20.57 6.02
N GLU A 188 -5.18 -20.88 7.21
CA GLU A 188 -6.08 -22.02 7.43
C GLU A 188 -7.38 -21.85 6.63
N GLU A 189 -7.96 -20.65 6.66
CA GLU A 189 -9.19 -20.32 5.96
C GLU A 189 -9.05 -20.39 4.43
N ILE A 190 -8.07 -19.68 3.85
CA ILE A 190 -7.87 -19.68 2.40
C ILE A 190 -7.47 -21.06 1.89
N ASN A 191 -6.66 -21.83 2.63
CA ASN A 191 -6.30 -23.18 2.22
C ASN A 191 -7.48 -24.16 2.31
N ALA A 192 -8.44 -23.94 3.21
CA ALA A 192 -9.68 -24.70 3.22
C ALA A 192 -10.51 -24.43 1.95
N LEU A 193 -10.58 -23.17 1.50
CA LEU A 193 -11.23 -22.82 0.23
C LEU A 193 -10.49 -23.41 -0.98
N LEU A 194 -9.16 -23.24 -1.05
CA LEU A 194 -8.32 -23.80 -2.12
C LEU A 194 -8.43 -25.33 -2.21
N SER A 195 -8.56 -26.03 -1.08
CA SER A 195 -8.71 -27.49 -1.08
C SER A 195 -10.01 -28.00 -1.72
N ASN A 196 -11.01 -27.12 -1.85
CA ASN A 196 -12.28 -27.37 -2.54
C ASN A 196 -12.34 -26.70 -3.92
N SER A 197 -11.19 -26.31 -4.46
CA SER A 197 -11.10 -25.51 -5.68
C SER A 197 -10.39 -26.20 -6.84
N VAL A 198 -10.64 -25.69 -8.05
CA VAL A 198 -9.85 -25.94 -9.26
C VAL A 198 -9.42 -24.61 -9.89
N VAL A 199 -8.26 -24.58 -10.54
CA VAL A 199 -7.72 -23.36 -11.17
C VAL A 199 -8.55 -22.98 -12.40
N LEU A 200 -8.97 -21.72 -12.49
CA LEU A 200 -9.56 -21.14 -13.71
C LEU A 200 -8.58 -20.21 -14.42
N LEU A 201 -7.85 -19.39 -13.65
CA LEU A 201 -6.82 -18.46 -14.08
C LEU A 201 -5.77 -18.37 -12.98
N ASN A 202 -4.50 -18.51 -13.30
CA ASN A 202 -3.41 -18.21 -12.37
C ASN A 202 -2.24 -17.65 -13.16
N THR A 203 -1.92 -16.38 -12.91
CA THR A 203 -0.77 -15.70 -13.50
C THR A 203 0.31 -15.38 -12.46
N ASP A 204 0.07 -15.70 -11.19
CA ASP A 204 1.02 -15.55 -10.09
C ASP A 204 2.02 -16.71 -10.09
N SER A 205 3.28 -16.42 -10.43
CA SER A 205 4.31 -17.45 -10.56
C SER A 205 4.78 -18.02 -9.23
N ASP A 206 4.73 -17.21 -8.16
CA ASP A 206 5.18 -17.65 -6.83
C ASP A 206 4.14 -18.58 -6.21
N LEU A 207 2.85 -18.24 -6.34
CA LEU A 207 1.74 -19.10 -5.95
C LEU A 207 1.73 -20.39 -6.79
N GLN A 208 1.95 -20.28 -8.10
CA GLN A 208 2.05 -21.45 -8.98
C GLN A 208 3.18 -22.39 -8.55
N GLY A 209 4.38 -21.85 -8.30
CA GLY A 209 5.52 -22.62 -7.81
C GLY A 209 5.24 -23.28 -6.45
N THR A 210 4.45 -22.61 -5.59
CA THR A 210 4.01 -23.16 -4.31
C THR A 210 3.07 -24.36 -4.50
N PHE A 211 2.08 -24.26 -5.38
CA PHE A 211 1.18 -25.38 -5.69
C PHE A 211 1.91 -26.59 -6.29
N GLU A 212 2.89 -26.35 -7.16
CA GLU A 212 3.72 -27.41 -7.74
C GLU A 212 4.55 -28.13 -6.68
N LYS A 213 5.19 -27.36 -5.78
CA LYS A 213 5.95 -27.90 -4.65
C LYS A 213 5.08 -28.77 -3.73
N GLU A 214 3.87 -28.30 -3.43
CA GLU A 214 2.93 -28.99 -2.53
C GLU A 214 2.17 -30.13 -3.21
N GLY A 215 2.14 -30.16 -4.56
CA GLY A 215 1.41 -31.13 -5.36
C GLY A 215 -0.11 -31.01 -5.26
N ARG A 216 -0.62 -29.88 -4.80
CA ARG A 216 -2.05 -29.57 -4.59
C ARG A 216 -2.23 -28.05 -4.46
N LEU A 217 -3.48 -27.58 -4.56
CA LEU A 217 -3.82 -26.20 -4.23
C LEU A 217 -3.70 -25.97 -2.72
N TYR A 218 -2.53 -25.46 -2.34
CA TYR A 218 -2.18 -25.14 -0.98
C TYR A 218 -1.07 -24.09 -1.00
N ASP A 219 -1.37 -22.91 -0.49
CA ASP A 219 -0.35 -21.90 -0.26
C ASP A 219 0.33 -22.17 1.08
N SER A 220 1.59 -22.54 1.01
CA SER A 220 2.42 -22.82 2.16
C SER A 220 3.37 -21.67 2.50
N LEU A 221 3.15 -20.45 2.00
CA LEU A 221 3.95 -19.25 2.23
C LEU A 221 5.38 -19.42 1.73
N TRP A 222 5.59 -19.31 0.41
CA TRP A 222 6.89 -19.56 -0.25
C TRP A 222 8.07 -18.81 0.41
N TRP A 223 7.83 -17.61 0.93
CA TRP A 223 8.85 -16.75 1.54
C TRP A 223 9.42 -17.30 2.86
N LEU A 224 8.77 -18.27 3.52
CA LEU A 224 9.36 -18.96 4.67
C LEU A 224 10.57 -19.82 4.27
N ASP A 225 10.68 -20.20 2.99
CA ASP A 225 11.76 -21.05 2.50
C ASP A 225 12.91 -20.24 1.88
N SER A 226 12.79 -18.90 1.82
CA SER A 226 13.81 -18.01 1.24
C SER A 226 14.84 -17.50 2.27
N GLN A 227 14.75 -17.94 3.54
CA GLN A 227 15.55 -17.42 4.66
C GLN A 227 16.65 -18.37 5.16
N GLU A 228 17.03 -19.40 4.40
CA GLU A 228 18.15 -20.25 4.78
C GLU A 228 19.50 -19.48 4.73
N PRO A 229 20.44 -19.70 5.68
CA PRO A 229 20.39 -20.66 6.78
C PRO A 229 19.81 -20.10 8.09
N VAL A 230 19.28 -18.86 8.10
CA VAL A 230 18.76 -18.21 9.31
C VAL A 230 17.53 -18.96 9.83
N PHE A 231 16.62 -19.30 8.94
CA PHE A 231 15.45 -20.11 9.23
C PHE A 231 15.31 -21.21 8.17
N ALA A 232 14.95 -22.41 8.63
CA ALA A 232 14.58 -23.52 7.77
C ALA A 232 13.29 -24.12 8.31
N ARG A 233 12.28 -24.25 7.45
CA ARG A 233 10.97 -24.77 7.81
C ARG A 233 11.05 -26.22 8.30
N GLU A 234 10.40 -26.52 9.41
CA GLU A 234 10.25 -27.88 9.91
C GLU A 234 8.95 -28.51 9.41
N GLN A 235 9.06 -29.46 8.49
CA GLN A 235 7.89 -30.09 7.83
C GLN A 235 6.95 -30.88 8.76
N LYS A 236 7.35 -31.13 10.02
CA LYS A 236 6.49 -31.79 11.02
C LYS A 236 5.71 -30.81 11.88
N LYS A 237 6.10 -29.54 11.89
CA LYS A 237 5.43 -28.48 12.63
C LYS A 237 4.26 -27.94 11.81
N SER A 238 3.25 -27.48 12.52
CA SER A 238 2.15 -26.72 11.93
C SER A 238 2.65 -25.40 11.32
N MET A 239 1.80 -24.75 10.53
CA MET A 239 2.09 -23.43 9.98
C MET A 239 2.33 -22.40 11.10
N LEU A 240 1.48 -22.37 12.13
CA LEU A 240 1.64 -21.48 13.28
C LEU A 240 2.97 -21.69 14.02
N GLU A 241 3.36 -22.94 14.26
CA GLU A 241 4.64 -23.24 14.90
C GLU A 241 5.82 -22.77 14.05
N ASN A 242 5.79 -22.99 12.73
CA ASN A 242 6.83 -22.47 11.83
C ASN A 242 6.86 -20.94 11.78
N LEU A 243 5.72 -20.25 11.78
CA LEU A 243 5.66 -18.79 11.82
C LEU A 243 6.23 -18.22 13.13
N LYS A 244 5.96 -18.86 14.26
CA LYS A 244 6.55 -18.48 15.55
C LYS A 244 8.06 -18.69 15.59
N ASP A 245 8.52 -19.84 15.10
CA ASP A 245 9.96 -20.12 15.01
C ASP A 245 10.66 -19.16 14.04
N PHE A 246 9.98 -18.80 12.93
CA PHE A 246 10.44 -17.79 11.98
C PHE A 246 10.60 -16.44 12.67
N GLN A 247 9.56 -15.96 13.37
CA GLN A 247 9.62 -14.71 14.12
C GLN A 247 10.78 -14.70 15.11
N VAL A 248 10.97 -15.79 15.86
CA VAL A 248 12.08 -15.92 16.83
C VAL A 248 13.44 -15.89 16.12
N ALA A 249 13.61 -16.66 15.05
CA ALA A 249 14.86 -16.74 14.30
C ALA A 249 15.22 -15.40 13.66
N MET A 250 14.26 -14.78 12.96
CA MET A 250 14.45 -13.50 12.28
C MET A 250 14.70 -12.37 13.27
N THR A 251 14.04 -12.36 14.44
CA THR A 251 14.32 -11.39 15.52
C THR A 251 15.71 -11.60 16.13
N ALA A 252 16.13 -12.85 16.33
CA ALA A 252 17.39 -13.17 17.01
C ALA A 252 18.64 -12.80 16.19
N VAL A 253 18.53 -12.76 14.86
CA VAL A 253 19.63 -12.33 13.99
C VAL A 253 19.73 -10.82 13.86
N GLN A 254 18.72 -10.07 14.30
CA GLN A 254 18.78 -8.62 14.24
C GLN A 254 19.78 -8.09 15.27
N PRO A 255 20.72 -7.23 14.87
CA PRO A 255 21.48 -6.46 15.83
C PRO A 255 20.48 -5.63 16.65
N PRO A 256 20.66 -5.52 17.99
CA PRO A 256 19.83 -4.62 18.77
C PRO A 256 19.88 -3.23 18.14
N ALA A 257 18.72 -2.64 17.87
CA ALA A 257 18.66 -1.26 17.40
C ALA A 257 19.34 -0.36 18.44
N VAL A 258 20.55 0.10 18.15
CA VAL A 258 21.24 1.09 18.99
C VAL A 258 20.80 2.44 18.47
N ILE A 259 19.77 2.98 19.09
CA ILE A 259 19.36 4.36 18.85
C ILE A 259 20.38 5.25 19.54
N GLU A 260 21.22 5.92 18.75
CA GLU A 260 22.13 6.95 19.27
C GLU A 260 21.33 8.23 19.49
N GLU A 261 21.11 8.61 20.75
CA GLU A 261 20.49 9.89 21.09
C GLU A 261 21.36 11.04 20.58
N VAL A 262 20.76 11.92 19.78
CA VAL A 262 21.42 13.12 19.26
C VAL A 262 20.71 14.37 19.76
N GLU A 263 21.47 15.43 20.04
CA GLU A 263 20.91 16.65 20.64
C GLU A 263 20.10 17.52 19.66
N ALA A 264 20.20 17.27 18.35
CA ALA A 264 19.54 18.05 17.31
C ALA A 264 19.27 17.21 16.05
N LEU A 265 18.34 17.71 15.22
CA LEU A 265 18.08 17.14 13.90
C LEU A 265 19.32 17.26 12.99
N PRO A 266 19.48 16.37 11.99
CA PRO A 266 20.62 16.37 11.06
C PRO A 266 20.58 17.52 10.02
N ILE A 267 19.66 18.46 10.15
CA ILE A 267 19.44 19.57 9.22
C ILE A 267 19.97 20.88 9.82
N THR A 268 20.46 21.78 8.96
CA THR A 268 20.99 23.08 9.40
C THR A 268 20.13 24.26 8.96
N GLU A 269 19.19 24.03 8.05
CA GLU A 269 18.23 25.00 7.53
C GLU A 269 16.83 24.39 7.61
N PRO A 270 15.76 25.20 7.69
CA PRO A 270 14.39 24.69 7.67
C PRO A 270 14.11 23.88 6.40
N LEU A 271 13.44 22.74 6.55
CA LEU A 271 12.95 21.93 5.46
C LEU A 271 11.51 22.29 5.13
N GLU A 272 11.22 22.47 3.84
CA GLU A 272 9.85 22.59 3.32
C GLU A 272 9.43 21.25 2.73
N LEU A 273 8.54 20.56 3.42
CA LEU A 273 8.07 19.22 3.09
C LEU A 273 6.61 19.28 2.61
N LEU A 274 6.27 18.49 1.59
CA LEU A 274 4.94 18.42 1.01
C LEU A 274 4.42 16.99 1.04
N PHE A 275 3.13 16.84 1.35
CA PHE A 275 2.37 15.60 1.28
C PHE A 275 1.13 15.84 0.41
N TYR A 276 1.10 15.21 -0.76
CA TYR A 276 -0.02 15.24 -1.70
C TYR A 276 0.06 14.06 -2.66
N SER A 277 -1.08 13.60 -3.21
CA SER A 277 -1.11 12.51 -4.19
C SER A 277 -0.79 12.94 -5.63
N GLY A 278 -0.76 14.25 -5.90
CA GLY A 278 -0.75 14.82 -7.25
C GLY A 278 -2.09 14.75 -7.98
N ALA A 279 -3.10 14.13 -7.37
CA ALA A 279 -4.45 13.99 -7.90
C ALA A 279 -5.47 14.64 -6.94
N GLY A 280 -6.28 15.57 -7.47
CA GLY A 280 -7.16 16.40 -6.65
C GLY A 280 -6.50 17.71 -6.23
N ALA A 281 -7.26 18.55 -5.52
CA ALA A 281 -6.82 19.87 -5.08
C ALA A 281 -6.57 19.88 -3.56
N TRP A 282 -5.81 18.90 -3.08
CA TRP A 282 -5.42 18.80 -1.68
C TRP A 282 -3.91 18.70 -1.50
N MET A 283 -3.41 19.19 -0.37
CA MET A 283 -2.01 19.12 0.04
C MET A 283 -1.88 19.46 1.52
N THR A 284 -0.89 18.84 2.17
CA THR A 284 -0.33 19.32 3.44
C THR A 284 1.08 19.82 3.22
N SER A 285 1.34 21.07 3.57
CA SER A 285 2.69 21.63 3.65
C SER A 285 3.19 21.60 5.10
N LEU A 286 4.51 21.44 5.27
CA LEU A 286 5.17 21.40 6.56
C LEU A 286 6.54 22.08 6.49
N ALA A 287 6.74 23.12 7.28
CA ALA A 287 8.03 23.74 7.51
C ALA A 287 8.64 23.19 8.81
N LEU A 288 9.72 22.41 8.71
CA LEU A 288 10.42 21.79 9.85
C LEU A 288 11.76 22.49 10.11
N ASN A 289 11.92 23.07 11.29
CA ASN A 289 13.14 23.77 11.69
C ASN A 289 14.19 22.82 12.31
N PRO A 290 15.49 23.19 12.28
CA PRO A 290 16.57 22.39 12.90
C PRO A 290 16.41 22.08 14.39
N ASP A 291 15.67 22.90 15.14
CA ASP A 291 15.38 22.69 16.55
C ASP A 291 14.19 21.76 16.80
N GLY A 292 13.59 21.21 15.74
CA GLY A 292 12.44 20.30 15.80
C GLY A 292 11.08 21.01 15.82
N SER A 293 11.04 22.35 15.93
CA SER A 293 9.78 23.07 15.81
C SER A 293 9.25 23.00 14.38
N PHE A 294 7.94 22.87 14.22
CA PHE A 294 7.32 22.83 12.89
C PHE A 294 6.01 23.61 12.82
N VAL A 295 5.66 24.04 11.61
CA VAL A 295 4.36 24.63 11.26
C VAL A 295 3.87 23.95 10.00
N GLY A 296 2.59 23.62 9.94
CA GLY A 296 1.98 23.00 8.77
C GLY A 296 0.60 23.55 8.44
N GLU A 297 0.21 23.32 7.19
CA GLU A 297 -1.09 23.71 6.65
C GLU A 297 -1.61 22.61 5.73
N TYR A 298 -2.76 22.05 6.09
CA TYR A 298 -3.54 21.16 5.24
C TYR A 298 -4.65 21.94 4.55
N SER A 299 -4.85 21.65 3.26
CA SER A 299 -6.01 22.10 2.51
C SER A 299 -6.52 21.01 1.57
N ASP A 300 -7.83 20.91 1.38
CA ASP A 300 -8.50 20.11 0.34
C ASP A 300 -9.68 20.88 -0.24
N ALA A 301 -9.58 21.23 -1.52
CA ALA A 301 -10.58 22.00 -2.23
C ALA A 301 -11.47 21.09 -3.09
N ASN A 302 -12.77 21.14 -2.81
CA ASN A 302 -13.82 20.59 -3.65
C ASN A 302 -14.73 21.71 -4.15
N CYS A 303 -14.46 22.17 -5.38
CA CYS A 303 -15.14 23.32 -5.98
C CYS A 303 -15.03 24.59 -5.11
N ASP A 304 -16.14 25.04 -4.54
CA ASP A 304 -16.23 26.20 -3.65
C ASP A 304 -16.12 25.84 -2.16
N THR A 305 -15.98 24.56 -1.82
CA THR A 305 -15.76 24.09 -0.44
C THR A 305 -14.30 23.77 -0.21
N VAL A 306 -13.71 24.25 0.89
CA VAL A 306 -12.30 24.02 1.23
C VAL A 306 -12.19 23.51 2.67
N TYR A 307 -11.72 22.28 2.84
CA TYR A 307 -11.30 21.77 4.14
C TYR A 307 -9.91 22.32 4.46
N VAL A 308 -9.71 22.81 5.68
CA VAL A 308 -8.45 23.45 6.07
C VAL A 308 -8.07 23.11 7.51
N CYS A 309 -6.78 22.92 7.73
CA CYS A 309 -6.19 22.81 9.05
C CYS A 309 -4.86 23.55 9.10
N GLN A 310 -4.69 24.48 10.04
CA GLN A 310 -3.40 25.09 10.34
C GLN A 310 -2.92 24.52 11.67
N PHE A 311 -1.64 24.17 11.77
CA PHE A 311 -1.11 23.55 12.98
C PHE A 311 0.37 23.88 13.19
N HIS A 312 0.82 23.79 14.43
CA HIS A 312 2.23 23.82 14.79
C HIS A 312 2.53 22.77 15.85
N GLY A 313 3.82 22.51 16.07
CA GLY A 313 4.25 21.57 17.07
C GLY A 313 5.75 21.48 17.23
N GLN A 314 6.16 20.43 17.94
CA GLN A 314 7.56 20.19 18.29
C GLN A 314 7.88 18.70 18.17
N PHE A 315 8.93 18.39 17.41
CA PHE A 315 9.61 17.10 17.47
C PHE A 315 10.76 17.14 18.49
N GLY A 316 10.95 16.04 19.21
CA GLY A 316 12.05 15.85 20.13
C GLY A 316 12.47 14.38 20.21
N ASN A 317 13.26 14.04 21.22
CA ASN A 317 13.83 12.70 21.44
C ASN A 317 14.41 12.11 20.13
N VAL A 318 15.32 12.85 19.50
CA VAL A 318 15.89 12.49 18.20
C VAL A 318 16.87 11.32 18.40
N GLY A 319 16.53 10.21 17.77
CA GLY A 319 17.33 8.99 17.78
C GLY A 319 17.89 8.70 16.40
N LYS A 320 19.21 8.64 16.24
CA LYS A 320 19.82 8.21 14.99
C LYS A 320 19.65 6.69 14.84
N LEU A 321 19.02 6.28 13.74
CA LEU A 321 18.77 4.87 13.39
C LEU A 321 19.90 4.34 12.50
N THR A 322 20.19 5.07 11.42
CA THR A 322 21.31 4.81 10.50
C THR A 322 22.03 6.12 10.16
N ASP A 323 23.03 6.08 9.28
CA ASP A 323 23.64 7.31 8.75
C ASP A 323 22.70 8.14 7.86
N ALA A 324 21.55 7.57 7.45
CA ALA A 324 20.59 8.19 6.56
C ALA A 324 19.17 8.30 7.14
N SER A 325 18.93 7.89 8.39
CA SER A 325 17.60 7.92 9.02
C SER A 325 17.63 8.25 10.52
N TRP A 326 16.60 8.97 10.99
CA TRP A 326 16.44 9.40 12.37
C TRP A 326 14.98 9.23 12.83
N LEU A 327 14.80 8.60 13.98
CA LEU A 327 13.51 8.50 14.67
C LEU A 327 13.26 9.79 15.46
N LEU A 328 12.09 10.37 15.27
CA LEU A 328 11.61 11.57 15.94
C LEU A 328 10.37 11.22 16.75
N THR A 329 10.22 11.84 17.93
CA THR A 329 8.99 11.77 18.72
C THR A 329 8.28 13.11 18.66
N MET A 330 7.01 13.12 18.28
CA MET A 330 6.18 14.33 18.33
C MET A 330 5.83 14.63 19.79
N GLU A 331 6.40 15.70 20.35
CA GLU A 331 6.16 16.09 21.74
C GLU A 331 4.89 16.94 21.88
N GLU A 332 4.58 17.74 20.87
CA GLU A 332 3.43 18.64 20.85
C GLU A 332 2.86 18.77 19.43
N LEU A 333 1.54 18.83 19.35
CA LEU A 333 0.76 19.19 18.18
C LEU A 333 -0.42 20.07 18.62
N VAL A 334 -0.54 21.25 18.01
CA VAL A 334 -1.59 22.23 18.30
C VAL A 334 -2.24 22.65 17.00
N LEU A 335 -3.57 22.60 16.96
CA LEU A 335 -4.36 23.08 15.83
C LEU A 335 -4.68 24.57 16.02
N ASP A 336 -4.23 25.40 15.08
CA ASP A 336 -4.35 26.86 15.09
C ASP A 336 -5.34 27.41 14.07
N THR A 337 -6.15 26.56 13.44
CA THR A 337 -7.16 26.96 12.44
C THR A 337 -8.07 28.09 12.94
N GLY A 338 -8.21 28.25 14.28
CA GLY A 338 -8.99 29.33 14.89
C GLY A 338 -10.49 29.04 14.93
N HIS A 339 -10.88 27.83 14.51
CA HIS A 339 -12.24 27.32 14.42
C HIS A 339 -12.30 25.91 15.04
N GLU A 340 -13.45 25.53 15.60
CA GLU A 340 -13.65 24.18 16.12
C GLU A 340 -13.69 23.16 14.97
N LEU A 341 -13.24 21.93 15.19
CA LEU A 341 -13.27 20.88 14.15
C LEU A 341 -14.69 20.70 13.60
N GLY A 342 -14.83 20.72 12.27
CA GLY A 342 -16.09 20.65 11.55
C GLY A 342 -16.87 21.97 11.48
N GLU A 343 -16.41 23.04 12.13
CA GLU A 343 -16.99 24.37 11.99
C GLU A 343 -16.85 24.87 10.55
N GLN A 344 -17.89 25.55 10.06
CA GLN A 344 -17.96 26.06 8.70
C GLN A 344 -18.06 27.58 8.69
N TRP A 345 -17.36 28.23 7.76
CA TRP A 345 -17.45 29.67 7.57
C TRP A 345 -17.29 30.08 6.09
N ASP A 346 -17.94 31.18 5.74
CA ASP A 346 -17.91 31.72 4.38
C ASP A 346 -16.94 32.89 4.29
N VAL A 347 -16.11 32.88 3.26
CA VAL A 347 -15.28 34.02 2.88
C VAL A 347 -15.69 34.43 1.47
N THR A 348 -16.14 35.68 1.31
CA THR A 348 -16.51 36.24 0.00
C THR A 348 -15.50 37.29 -0.43
N GLU A 349 -14.77 37.01 -1.51
CA GLU A 349 -13.82 37.93 -2.14
C GLU A 349 -14.11 38.05 -3.64
N GLU A 350 -14.08 39.29 -4.16
CA GLU A 350 -14.29 39.61 -5.58
C GLU A 350 -15.57 39.02 -6.23
N GLY A 351 -16.59 38.71 -5.43
CA GLY A 351 -17.86 38.15 -5.89
C GLY A 351 -17.90 36.61 -5.95
N CYS A 352 -16.83 35.94 -5.50
CA CYS A 352 -16.78 34.50 -5.28
C CYS A 352 -16.90 34.23 -3.77
N THR A 353 -17.70 33.24 -3.38
CA THR A 353 -17.77 32.76 -2.00
C THR A 353 -17.08 31.41 -1.92
N ILE A 354 -16.19 31.25 -0.94
CA ILE A 354 -15.58 29.98 -0.57
C ILE A 354 -16.14 29.57 0.80
N HIS A 355 -16.60 28.33 0.89
CA HIS A 355 -17.12 27.66 2.07
C HIS A 355 -16.00 26.86 2.75
N TYR A 356 -15.40 27.42 3.79
CA TYR A 356 -14.34 26.73 4.53
C TYR A 356 -14.93 25.80 5.59
N ILE A 357 -14.22 24.69 5.84
CA ILE A 357 -14.53 23.72 6.89
C ILE A 357 -13.25 23.41 7.66
N ALA A 358 -13.24 23.58 8.98
CA ALA A 358 -12.11 23.19 9.81
C ALA A 358 -11.99 21.66 9.85
N SER A 359 -10.80 21.15 9.54
CA SER A 359 -10.53 19.72 9.40
C SER A 359 -9.40 19.26 10.33
N GLU A 360 -9.25 17.94 10.43
CA GLU A 360 -8.08 17.29 11.01
C GLU A 360 -6.82 17.54 10.15
N PRO A 361 -5.61 17.48 10.72
CA PRO A 361 -4.36 17.80 10.03
C PRO A 361 -3.87 16.61 9.20
N TYR A 362 -4.39 16.46 7.97
CA TYR A 362 -4.11 15.27 7.17
C TYR A 362 -2.61 15.01 6.96
N GLY A 363 -2.14 13.81 7.29
CA GLY A 363 -0.73 13.41 7.36
C GLY A 363 -0.13 13.46 8.78
N PHE A 364 -0.75 14.22 9.69
CA PHE A 364 -0.51 14.26 11.15
C PHE A 364 -1.70 13.69 11.94
N ASP A 365 -2.46 12.82 11.29
CA ASP A 365 -3.54 12.02 11.87
C ASP A 365 -3.19 10.53 11.91
N GLY A 366 -3.89 9.78 12.76
CA GLY A 366 -3.77 8.33 12.87
C GLY A 366 -4.61 7.56 11.85
N MET A 367 -4.63 6.23 11.96
CA MET A 367 -5.47 5.37 11.10
C MET A 367 -6.98 5.60 11.28
N ASP A 368 -7.39 6.21 12.40
CA ASP A 368 -8.77 6.60 12.69
C ASP A 368 -9.12 8.02 12.20
N TRP A 369 -8.19 8.65 11.46
CA TRP A 369 -8.35 9.99 10.87
C TRP A 369 -8.44 11.13 11.89
N THR A 370 -8.00 10.89 13.13
CA THR A 370 -7.94 11.92 14.17
C THR A 370 -6.50 12.41 14.37
N ALA A 371 -6.33 13.68 14.76
CA ALA A 371 -5.01 14.25 15.05
C ALA A 371 -4.19 13.36 16.00
N LEU A 372 -2.92 13.16 15.66
CA LEU A 372 -2.00 12.35 16.46
C LEU A 372 -1.82 12.92 17.88
N GLU A 373 -1.71 12.03 18.85
CA GLU A 373 -1.37 12.39 20.22
C GLU A 373 0.15 12.57 20.40
N SER A 374 0.54 13.27 21.48
CA SER A 374 1.94 13.37 21.90
C SER A 374 2.53 11.98 22.13
N GLY A 375 3.74 11.75 21.64
CA GLY A 375 4.42 10.46 21.63
C GLY A 375 4.40 9.75 20.27
N ALA A 376 3.59 10.21 19.31
CA ALA A 376 3.59 9.67 17.96
C ALA A 376 4.99 9.74 17.32
N GLN A 377 5.36 8.70 16.58
CA GLN A 377 6.70 8.53 16.03
C GLN A 377 6.74 8.87 14.54
N PHE A 378 7.86 9.47 14.12
CA PHE A 378 8.14 9.78 12.73
C PHE A 378 9.57 9.36 12.40
N ILE A 379 9.83 9.00 11.14
CA ILE A 379 11.20 8.81 10.65
C ILE A 379 11.53 9.88 9.63
N LEU A 380 12.62 10.61 9.88
CA LEU A 380 13.23 11.51 8.92
C LEU A 380 14.31 10.76 8.14
N TYR A 381 14.21 10.78 6.81
CA TYR A 381 15.15 10.19 5.88
C TYR A 381 15.95 11.28 5.16
N SER A 382 17.26 11.07 5.06
CA SER A 382 18.13 11.92 4.23
C SER A 382 17.98 11.61 2.74
N PRO A 383 18.43 12.51 1.85
CA PRO A 383 18.54 12.24 0.41
C PRO A 383 19.34 10.99 0.03
N LYS A 384 20.13 10.42 0.95
CA LYS A 384 20.95 9.22 0.71
C LYS A 384 20.28 7.92 1.14
N ALA A 385 19.08 7.96 1.73
CA ALA A 385 18.38 6.74 2.15
C ALA A 385 18.15 5.83 0.93
N THR A 386 18.36 4.52 1.12
CA THR A 386 18.23 3.50 0.07
C THR A 386 17.15 2.48 0.44
N GLY A 387 16.67 1.72 -0.54
CA GLY A 387 15.56 0.76 -0.32
C GLY A 387 15.61 -0.51 -1.15
N HIS A 388 16.77 -0.86 -1.69
CA HIS A 388 16.88 -1.93 -2.69
C HIS A 388 16.98 -3.33 -2.10
N GLU A 389 17.39 -3.46 -0.84
CA GLU A 389 17.55 -4.76 -0.17
C GLU A 389 17.17 -4.72 1.31
N PRO A 390 16.84 -5.88 1.92
CA PRO A 390 16.53 -5.96 3.35
C PRO A 390 17.60 -5.30 4.24
N GLY A 391 17.16 -4.51 5.21
CA GLY A 391 18.03 -3.80 6.15
C GLY A 391 18.44 -2.39 5.70
N THR A 392 18.14 -2.00 4.46
CA THR A 392 18.22 -0.60 4.02
C THR A 392 17.02 0.21 4.51
N GLU A 393 17.15 1.54 4.59
CA GLU A 393 16.20 2.42 5.28
C GLU A 393 14.77 2.35 4.76
N LEU A 394 14.63 2.28 3.42
CA LEU A 394 13.34 2.36 2.74
C LEU A 394 12.79 0.98 2.39
N TYR A 395 13.57 -0.10 2.54
CA TYR A 395 13.10 -1.44 2.18
C TYR A 395 11.93 -1.84 3.10
N GLY A 396 10.77 -2.09 2.49
CA GLY A 396 9.53 -2.37 3.21
C GLY A 396 8.73 -1.12 3.61
N ALA A 397 9.25 0.09 3.40
CA ALA A 397 8.50 1.35 3.61
C ALA A 397 7.54 1.62 2.43
N VAL A 398 6.79 0.59 1.99
CA VAL A 398 6.00 0.61 0.75
C VAL A 398 4.97 1.73 0.75
N GLU A 399 4.26 1.92 1.87
CA GLU A 399 3.28 3.01 1.99
C GLU A 399 3.94 4.37 1.82
N PHE A 400 5.06 4.62 2.51
CA PHE A 400 5.83 5.86 2.37
C PHE A 400 6.32 6.09 0.94
N GLN A 401 6.86 5.06 0.30
CA GLN A 401 7.32 5.13 -1.10
C GLN A 401 6.17 5.43 -2.06
N SER A 402 4.94 4.99 -1.77
CA SER A 402 3.77 5.23 -2.64
C SER A 402 3.42 6.73 -2.79
N TRP A 403 3.86 7.54 -1.81
CA TRP A 403 3.69 8.99 -1.74
C TRP A 403 4.81 9.77 -2.45
N LEU A 404 5.83 9.11 -2.98
CA LEU A 404 6.89 9.76 -3.75
C LEU A 404 6.30 10.46 -4.99
N HIS A 405 6.51 11.77 -5.10
CA HIS A 405 6.01 12.57 -6.24
C HIS A 405 6.50 12.03 -7.61
N LYS A 406 7.72 11.50 -7.63
CA LYS A 406 8.27 10.76 -8.78
C LYS A 406 8.42 9.30 -8.40
N ARG A 407 7.36 8.53 -8.67
CA ARG A 407 7.34 7.09 -8.46
C ARG A 407 8.50 6.44 -9.21
N ARG A 408 9.25 5.64 -8.48
CA ARG A 408 10.32 4.78 -8.97
C ARG A 408 10.51 3.66 -7.98
N GLU A 409 11.09 2.58 -8.47
CA GLU A 409 11.50 1.47 -7.63
C GLU A 409 12.93 1.69 -7.13
N PHE A 410 13.24 1.09 -5.99
CA PHE A 410 14.60 1.02 -5.47
C PHE A 410 15.12 -0.38 -5.80
N LEU A 411 15.91 -0.50 -6.88
CA LEU A 411 16.34 -1.78 -7.44
C LEU A 411 17.84 -2.05 -7.22
N SER A 412 18.60 -1.02 -6.86
CA SER A 412 20.04 -1.06 -6.67
C SER A 412 20.51 -0.10 -5.58
N GLU A 413 21.77 -0.25 -5.14
CA GLU A 413 22.41 0.64 -4.16
C GLU A 413 22.50 2.11 -4.63
N ASP A 414 22.48 2.34 -5.94
CA ASP A 414 22.50 3.68 -6.54
C ASP A 414 21.12 4.36 -6.49
N ASP A 415 20.05 3.59 -6.25
CA ASP A 415 18.70 4.12 -6.08
C ASP A 415 18.57 4.71 -4.67
N VAL A 416 18.76 6.02 -4.58
CA VAL A 416 18.63 6.80 -3.34
C VAL A 416 17.36 7.64 -3.33
N LEU A 417 16.90 8.08 -2.16
CA LEU A 417 15.71 8.92 -1.98
C LEU A 417 15.81 10.25 -2.75
N GLY A 418 17.01 10.83 -2.81
CA GLY A 418 17.32 12.03 -3.60
C GLY A 418 16.81 13.34 -3.02
N CYS A 419 15.98 13.31 -1.98
CA CYS A 419 15.48 14.46 -1.23
C CYS A 419 15.26 14.09 0.24
N TRP A 420 15.02 15.08 1.10
CA TRP A 420 14.57 14.76 2.47
C TRP A 420 13.14 14.21 2.45
N GLY A 421 12.87 13.26 3.32
CA GLY A 421 11.53 12.69 3.49
C GLY A 421 11.18 12.47 4.95
N LEU A 422 9.92 12.65 5.32
CA LEU A 422 9.41 12.45 6.67
C LEU A 422 8.22 11.49 6.60
N GLN A 423 8.32 10.37 7.32
CA GLN A 423 7.29 9.35 7.39
C GLN A 423 6.57 9.41 8.73
N ASN A 424 5.24 9.44 8.70
CA ASN A 424 4.38 9.18 9.85
C ASN A 424 4.35 7.65 10.11
N MET A 425 4.79 7.20 11.28
CA MET A 425 4.89 5.76 11.57
C MET A 425 3.56 5.10 11.89
N GLU A 426 2.54 5.88 12.26
CA GLU A 426 1.19 5.36 12.53
C GLU A 426 0.47 5.00 11.22
N THR A 427 0.66 5.79 10.17
CA THR A 427 -0.09 5.66 8.91
C THR A 427 0.76 5.26 7.71
N GLY A 428 2.09 5.36 7.82
CA GLY A 428 3.03 5.20 6.70
C GLY A 428 3.08 6.37 5.73
N ARG A 429 2.25 7.41 5.91
CA ARG A 429 2.18 8.56 4.99
C ARG A 429 3.50 9.32 4.92
N GLY A 430 3.84 9.76 3.71
CA GLY A 430 5.14 10.37 3.41
C GLY A 430 5.06 11.83 2.97
N PHE A 431 5.86 12.67 3.62
CA PHE A 431 6.15 14.03 3.20
C PHE A 431 7.51 14.08 2.54
N PHE A 432 7.67 14.85 1.47
CA PHE A 432 8.92 14.97 0.73
C PHE A 432 9.30 16.43 0.51
N GLU A 433 10.60 16.71 0.57
CA GLU A 433 11.13 18.04 0.32
C GLU A 433 10.68 18.56 -1.04
N SER A 434 10.17 19.80 -1.03
CA SER A 434 9.84 20.53 -2.24
C SER A 434 11.13 20.84 -2.99
N THR A 435 11.47 20.00 -3.97
CA THR A 435 12.54 20.35 -4.91
C THR A 435 12.01 21.44 -5.82
N ASN A 436 12.48 22.67 -5.64
CA ASN A 436 12.36 23.72 -6.66
C ASN A 436 13.04 23.23 -7.94
N THR A 437 12.31 22.54 -8.82
CA THR A 437 12.76 22.19 -10.17
C THR A 437 12.24 23.19 -11.18
#